data_AF-A0A0T6B9R1-F1
#
_entry.id   AF-A0A0T6B9R1-F1
#
_cell.length_a   1.000
_cell.length_b   1.000
_cell.length_c   1.000
_cell.angle_alpha   90.00
_cell.angle_beta   90.00
_cell.angle_gamma   90.00
#
_symmetry.space_group_name_H-M   'P 1'
#
loop_
_entity.id
_entity.type
_entity.pdbx_description
1 polymer ?
#
loop_
_entity_poly.entity_id
_entity_poly.type
_entity_poly.pdbx_seq_one_letter_code
_entity_poly.pdbx_strand_id
1 'polypeptide(L)'
;QESEMEIEDEVDLLMSTDILAAQISTKSISFARAQSGWIFREDRKELVAGQYESELYTVHGLVLESRKRREHLSTDDLQKNKALLESFTKGGSLQGFDQNGVPVRRTSLSPPPDKNITWDQYVNAETNSYPRLGRDLVYKESSKSFKATIAMSSDFPLSVEMLLNVLEVIAPFKHFSKLRDFITFKLPNGFPVKVEIPILPTVTAKITFQQFEFRNNISKDLFAKPKDYTEDPTRFPDL
;
A
#
# COMPACT_ATOMS: atom_id res chain seq x y z
N GLN A 1 22.88 -9.89 20.67
CA GLN A 1 23.20 -8.48 20.99
C GLN A 1 22.92 -7.58 19.79
N GLU A 2 23.42 -7.87 18.58
CA GLU A 2 23.02 -7.15 17.35
C GLU A 2 21.49 -7.19 17.12
N SER A 3 20.86 -8.36 17.25
CA SER A 3 19.40 -8.51 17.11
C SER A 3 18.58 -7.74 18.16
N GLU A 4 19.09 -7.50 19.37
CA GLU A 4 18.34 -6.78 20.41
C GLU A 4 18.34 -5.27 20.14
N MET A 5 19.49 -4.75 19.71
CA MET A 5 19.63 -3.35 19.29
C MET A 5 18.79 -3.04 18.05
N GLU A 6 18.76 -3.95 17.07
CA GLU A 6 17.89 -3.82 15.90
C GLU A 6 16.41 -3.77 16.28
N ILE A 7 15.97 -4.61 17.23
CA ILE A 7 14.60 -4.60 17.73
C ILE A 7 14.29 -3.27 18.46
N GLU A 8 15.20 -2.79 19.32
CA GLU A 8 15.01 -1.51 20.01
C GLU A 8 14.89 -0.34 19.03
N ASP A 9 15.69 -0.34 17.96
CA ASP A 9 15.67 0.69 16.94
C ASP A 9 14.38 0.62 16.09
N GLU A 10 13.91 -0.58 15.77
CA GLU A 10 12.61 -0.78 15.11
C GLU A 10 11.46 -0.29 15.99
N VAL A 11 11.49 -0.61 17.29
CA VAL A 11 10.49 -0.14 18.25
C VAL A 11 10.51 1.38 18.37
N ASP A 12 11.68 2.01 18.50
CA ASP A 12 11.81 3.48 18.57
C ASP A 12 11.24 4.15 17.31
N LEU A 13 11.52 3.59 16.12
CA LEU A 13 10.97 4.05 14.86
C LEU A 13 9.44 3.91 14.81
N LEU A 14 8.89 2.76 15.18
CA LEU A 14 7.44 2.53 15.18
C LEU A 14 6.73 3.45 16.17
N MET A 15 7.35 3.72 17.32
CA MET A 15 6.79 4.62 18.32
C MET A 15 6.86 6.08 17.86
N SER A 16 7.87 6.50 17.09
CA SER A 16 8.05 7.88 16.62
C SER A 16 7.40 8.20 15.26
N THR A 17 6.77 7.22 14.59
CA THR A 17 6.16 7.41 13.26
C THR A 17 4.63 7.46 13.27
N ASP A 18 4.05 8.09 12.24
CA ASP A 18 2.60 8.09 12.03
C ASP A 18 2.09 6.65 11.88
N ILE A 19 1.07 6.25 12.65
CA ILE A 19 0.32 5.02 12.34
C ILE A 19 -0.59 5.35 11.16
N LEU A 20 -0.30 4.79 9.99
CA LEU A 20 -0.95 5.09 8.73
C LEU A 20 -1.86 3.93 8.30
N ALA A 21 -3.14 4.24 8.08
CA ALA A 21 -4.04 3.42 7.29
C ALA A 21 -4.31 4.13 5.96
N ALA A 22 -4.12 3.45 4.83
CA ALA A 22 -4.37 4.00 3.51
C ALA A 22 -5.12 2.99 2.63
N GLN A 23 -6.04 3.49 1.83
CA GLN A 23 -6.79 2.69 0.85
C GLN A 23 -7.04 3.49 -0.42
N ILE A 24 -7.09 2.78 -1.56
CA ILE A 24 -7.46 3.36 -2.85
C ILE A 24 -8.95 3.09 -3.08
N SER A 25 -9.73 4.16 -3.23
CA SER A 25 -11.13 4.10 -3.62
C SER A 25 -11.26 4.05 -5.14
N THR A 26 -11.98 3.04 -5.64
CA THR A 26 -12.24 2.80 -7.08
C THR A 26 -13.70 3.06 -7.47
N LYS A 27 -14.49 3.70 -6.59
CA LYS A 27 -15.95 3.84 -6.76
C LYS A 27 -16.34 4.64 -8.01
N SER A 28 -15.59 5.68 -8.34
CA SER A 28 -15.91 6.64 -9.42
C SER A 28 -14.96 6.54 -10.61
N ILE A 29 -14.32 5.38 -10.81
CA ILE A 29 -13.33 5.24 -11.87
C ILE A 29 -13.94 5.31 -13.27
N SER A 30 -13.17 5.88 -14.18
CA SER A 30 -13.43 5.86 -15.62
C SER A 30 -12.13 5.82 -16.39
N PHE A 31 -12.21 5.35 -17.64
CA PHE A 31 -11.05 5.16 -18.51
C PHE A 31 -11.20 6.06 -19.72
N ALA A 32 -10.13 6.77 -20.06
CA ALA A 32 -10.06 7.59 -21.26
C ALA A 32 -8.80 7.23 -22.03
N ARG A 33 -8.86 7.24 -23.37
CA ARG A 33 -7.67 7.11 -24.21
C ARG A 33 -6.62 8.13 -23.79
N ALA A 34 -5.41 7.68 -23.53
CA ALA A 34 -4.30 8.61 -23.31
C ALA A 34 -3.97 9.23 -24.67
N GLN A 35 -3.97 10.55 -24.76
CA GLN A 35 -3.71 11.27 -26.00
C GLN A 35 -2.45 12.12 -25.87
N SER A 36 -1.74 12.31 -26.98
CA SER A 36 -0.60 13.22 -27.10
C SER A 36 -0.79 14.19 -28.26
N GLY A 37 -0.11 15.35 -28.21
CA GLY A 37 -0.15 16.38 -29.24
C GLY A 37 -0.99 17.59 -28.85
N TRP A 38 -0.48 18.79 -29.16
CA TRP A 38 -1.07 20.06 -28.72
C TRP A 38 -2.08 20.64 -29.72
N ILE A 39 -1.88 20.35 -31.02
CA ILE A 39 -2.73 20.83 -32.13
C ILE A 39 -3.55 19.68 -32.74
N PHE A 40 -2.92 18.51 -32.90
CA PHE A 40 -3.58 17.27 -33.30
C PHE A 40 -3.43 16.28 -32.16
N ARG A 41 -4.55 15.81 -31.62
CA ARG A 41 -4.55 14.77 -30.58
C ARG A 41 -4.57 13.41 -31.24
N GLU A 42 -3.58 12.59 -30.90
CA GLU A 42 -3.49 11.20 -31.32
C GLU A 42 -3.53 10.28 -30.11
N ASP A 43 -4.22 9.15 -30.25
CA ASP A 43 -4.28 8.11 -29.23
C ASP A 43 -2.90 7.46 -29.06
N ARG A 44 -2.43 7.39 -27.82
CA ARG A 44 -1.13 6.84 -27.49
C ARG A 44 -1.17 5.32 -27.52
N LYS A 45 -0.17 4.76 -28.19
CA LYS A 45 0.16 3.35 -28.15
C LYS A 45 1.59 3.18 -27.63
N GLU A 46 1.88 2.00 -27.10
CA GLU A 46 3.22 1.63 -26.67
C GLU A 46 3.46 0.13 -26.86
N LEU A 47 4.73 -0.22 -27.07
CA LEU A 47 5.17 -1.60 -27.08
C LEU A 47 5.63 -1.98 -25.67
N VAL A 48 4.83 -2.75 -24.95
CA VAL A 48 5.14 -3.20 -23.59
C VAL A 48 6.05 -4.41 -23.64
N ALA A 49 7.15 -4.37 -22.88
CA ALA A 49 8.16 -5.43 -22.80
C ALA A 49 8.72 -5.92 -24.16
N GLY A 50 8.68 -5.04 -25.18
CA GLY A 50 9.15 -5.35 -26.53
C GLY A 50 8.27 -6.34 -27.31
N GLN A 51 7.11 -6.74 -26.78
CA GLN A 51 6.31 -7.83 -27.33
C GLN A 51 4.83 -7.49 -27.51
N TYR A 52 4.26 -6.69 -26.60
CA TYR A 52 2.82 -6.50 -26.54
C TYR A 52 2.45 -5.10 -27.03
N GLU A 53 1.95 -5.01 -28.26
CA GLU A 53 1.34 -3.77 -28.74
C GLU A 53 0.14 -3.44 -27.86
N SER A 54 0.18 -2.25 -27.27
CA SER A 54 -0.76 -1.87 -26.23
C SER A 54 -1.28 -0.48 -26.48
N GLU A 55 -2.57 -0.32 -26.26
CA GLU A 55 -3.22 0.97 -26.29
C GLU A 55 -3.25 1.55 -24.87
N LEU A 56 -2.88 2.82 -24.75
CA LEU A 56 -2.68 3.44 -23.45
C LEU A 56 -3.93 4.20 -23.00
N TYR A 57 -4.34 3.98 -21.76
CA TYR A 57 -5.47 4.66 -21.14
C TYR A 57 -5.06 5.36 -19.85
N THR A 58 -5.70 6.51 -19.59
CA THR A 58 -5.66 7.18 -18.30
C THR A 58 -6.84 6.73 -17.46
N VAL A 59 -6.56 6.31 -16.22
CA VAL A 59 -7.58 5.97 -15.23
C VAL A 59 -7.87 7.21 -14.40
N HIS A 60 -9.11 7.68 -14.48
CA HIS A 60 -9.64 8.81 -13.73
C HIS A 60 -10.41 8.35 -12.50
N GLY A 61 -10.68 9.25 -11.56
CA GLY A 61 -11.56 9.00 -10.42
C GLY A 61 -10.96 8.16 -9.30
N LEU A 62 -9.67 7.83 -9.37
CA LEU A 62 -8.95 7.19 -8.26
C LEU A 62 -8.71 8.19 -7.14
N VAL A 63 -9.03 7.78 -5.91
CA VAL A 63 -8.85 8.58 -4.70
C VAL A 63 -8.09 7.78 -3.66
N LEU A 64 -6.94 8.30 -3.21
CA LEU A 64 -6.20 7.76 -2.06
C LEU A 64 -6.78 8.37 -0.79
N GLU A 65 -7.45 7.55 0.00
CA GLU A 65 -7.91 7.90 1.34
C GLU A 65 -6.87 7.44 2.35
N SER A 66 -6.38 8.36 3.17
CA SER A 66 -5.38 8.07 4.19
C SER A 66 -5.80 8.66 5.52
N ARG A 67 -5.55 7.90 6.59
CA ARG A 67 -5.80 8.28 7.97
C ARG A 67 -4.54 8.02 8.80
N LYS A 68 -4.07 9.06 9.47
CA LYS A 68 -2.90 9.02 10.34
C LYS A 68 -3.32 9.20 11.78
N ARG A 69 -2.87 8.34 12.69
CA ARG A 69 -2.99 8.52 14.16
C ARG A 69 -1.70 9.09 14.72
N ARG A 70 -1.83 10.00 15.69
CA ARG A 70 -0.75 10.90 16.11
C ARG A 70 -0.74 11.23 17.60
N GLU A 71 -1.66 10.69 18.38
CA GLU A 71 -1.73 10.93 19.83
C GLU A 71 -0.51 10.41 20.61
N HIS A 72 0.27 9.50 20.02
CA HIS A 72 1.52 8.94 20.55
C HIS A 72 2.78 9.69 20.08
N LEU A 73 2.62 10.75 19.29
CA LEU A 73 3.73 11.52 18.73
C LEU A 73 3.93 12.81 19.50
N SER A 74 5.19 13.10 19.82
CA SER A 74 5.60 14.42 20.31
C SER A 74 5.59 15.46 19.19
N THR A 75 5.73 16.74 19.54
CA THR A 75 5.91 17.82 18.56
C THR A 75 7.14 17.58 17.68
N ASP A 76 8.21 17.05 18.27
CA ASP A 76 9.47 16.80 17.59
C ASP A 76 9.32 15.62 16.62
N ASP A 77 8.62 14.55 17.02
CA ASP A 77 8.31 13.42 16.14
C ASP A 77 7.49 13.88 14.93
N LEU A 78 6.50 14.76 15.13
CA LEU A 78 5.70 15.32 14.04
C LEU A 78 6.54 16.13 13.05
N GLN A 79 7.53 16.88 13.54
CA GLN A 79 8.47 17.64 12.70
C GLN A 79 9.42 16.69 11.96
N LYS A 80 10.01 15.71 12.65
CA LYS A 80 10.87 14.68 12.06
C LYS A 80 10.12 13.91 10.96
N ASN A 81 8.90 13.45 11.22
CA ASN A 81 8.06 12.74 10.24
C ASN A 81 7.75 13.60 9.00
N LYS A 82 7.53 14.90 9.19
CA LYS A 82 7.34 15.83 8.08
C LYS A 82 8.63 15.98 7.25
N ALA A 83 9.76 16.15 7.92
CA ALA A 83 11.08 16.26 7.27
C ALA A 83 11.47 14.97 6.54
N LEU A 84 11.20 13.80 7.12
CA LEU A 84 11.41 12.48 6.51
C LEU A 84 10.67 12.37 5.17
N LEU A 85 9.37 12.69 5.16
CA LEU A 85 8.56 12.66 3.94
C LEU A 85 9.03 13.69 2.90
N GLU A 86 9.43 14.88 3.33
CA GLU A 86 9.96 15.91 2.44
C GLU A 86 11.32 15.50 1.84
N SER A 87 12.21 14.90 2.63
CA SER A 87 13.51 14.41 2.16
C SER A 87 13.37 13.25 1.17
N PHE A 88 12.44 12.32 1.42
CA PHE A 88 12.16 11.20 0.51
C PHE A 88 11.63 11.70 -0.84
N THR A 89 10.80 12.73 -0.84
CA THR A 89 10.21 13.28 -2.07
C THR A 89 11.13 14.26 -2.81
N LYS A 90 12.06 14.92 -2.12
CA LYS A 90 12.96 15.96 -2.69
C LYS A 90 14.44 15.55 -2.78
N GLY A 91 14.82 14.36 -2.32
CA GLY A 91 16.19 13.85 -2.39
C GLY A 91 17.15 14.41 -1.33
N GLY A 92 16.74 14.46 -0.06
CA GLY A 92 17.58 14.94 1.06
C GLY A 92 18.22 13.81 1.88
N SER A 93 19.33 14.11 2.56
CA SER A 93 19.98 13.17 3.49
C SER A 93 19.33 13.24 4.88
N LEU A 94 19.09 12.09 5.49
CA LEU A 94 18.50 11.96 6.83
C LEU A 94 19.62 11.87 7.87
N GLN A 95 19.66 12.82 8.80
CA GLN A 95 20.51 12.73 9.98
C GLN A 95 19.72 12.07 11.12
N GLY A 96 19.91 10.76 11.30
CA GLY A 96 19.36 9.97 12.41
C GLY A 96 20.35 9.70 13.55
N PHE A 97 21.58 10.16 13.42
CA PHE A 97 22.68 9.89 14.35
C PHE A 97 23.11 11.18 15.06
N ASP A 98 23.52 11.06 16.32
CA ASP A 98 24.17 12.14 17.04
C ASP A 98 25.60 12.41 16.51
N GLN A 99 26.30 13.38 17.09
CA GLN A 99 27.68 13.75 16.70
C GLN A 99 28.68 12.60 16.88
N ASN A 100 28.31 11.53 17.58
CA ASN A 100 29.13 10.35 17.88
C ASN A 100 28.71 9.10 17.09
N GLY A 101 27.73 9.22 16.16
CA GLY A 101 27.25 8.09 15.37
C GLY A 101 26.26 7.17 16.08
N VAL A 102 25.70 7.60 17.22
CA VAL A 102 24.72 6.81 18.00
C VAL A 102 23.30 7.19 17.56
N PRO A 103 22.38 6.21 17.37
CA PRO A 103 20.97 6.49 17.11
C PRO A 103 20.36 7.32 18.24
N VAL A 104 19.79 8.48 17.91
CA VAL A 104 19.12 9.34 18.91
C VAL A 104 17.74 8.76 19.22
N ARG A 105 17.66 7.99 20.31
CA ARG A 105 16.39 7.42 20.81
C ARG A 105 15.52 8.49 21.45
N ARG A 106 14.20 8.38 21.28
CA ARG A 106 13.26 9.34 21.88
C ARG A 106 13.09 9.10 23.37
N THR A 107 12.81 10.16 24.12
CA THR A 107 12.33 10.03 25.50
C THR A 107 10.87 9.56 25.52
N SER A 108 10.49 8.84 26.58
CA SER A 108 9.11 8.43 26.79
C SER A 108 8.20 9.64 26.98
N LEU A 109 6.97 9.56 26.47
CA LEU A 109 5.96 10.60 26.69
C LEU A 109 5.52 10.67 28.16
N SER A 110 5.14 11.86 28.62
CA SER A 110 4.48 12.02 29.91
C SER A 110 3.18 11.21 29.97
N PRO A 111 2.85 10.55 31.09
CA PRO A 111 1.63 9.73 31.22
C PRO A 111 0.36 10.48 30.77
N PRO A 112 -0.65 9.78 30.21
CA PRO A 112 -1.93 10.40 29.90
C PRO A 112 -2.57 11.01 31.17
N PRO A 113 -3.34 12.10 31.04
CA PRO A 113 -4.12 12.63 32.16
C PRO A 113 -5.08 11.57 32.72
N ASP A 114 -5.19 11.51 34.04
CA ASP A 114 -6.18 10.65 34.68
C ASP A 114 -7.59 11.16 34.39
N LYS A 115 -8.47 10.25 33.96
CA LYS A 115 -9.86 10.55 33.62
C LYS A 115 -10.85 10.15 34.70
N ASN A 116 -10.40 9.56 35.81
CA ASN A 116 -11.24 9.13 36.94
C ASN A 116 -12.40 8.22 36.52
N ILE A 117 -12.16 7.30 35.59
CA ILE A 117 -13.15 6.35 35.08
C ILE A 117 -13.17 5.12 35.98
N THR A 118 -14.33 4.78 36.54
CA THR A 118 -14.47 3.54 37.32
C THR A 118 -14.65 2.33 36.43
N TRP A 119 -14.33 1.14 36.95
CA TRP A 119 -14.56 -0.13 36.25
C TRP A 119 -16.04 -0.30 35.85
N ASP A 120 -16.97 0.02 36.75
CA ASP A 120 -18.41 -0.05 36.48
C ASP A 120 -18.85 0.86 35.33
N GLN A 121 -18.28 2.07 35.23
CA GLN A 121 -18.55 2.97 34.13
C GLN A 121 -18.01 2.45 32.80
N TYR A 122 -16.85 1.78 32.81
CA TYR A 122 -16.25 1.22 31.61
C TYR A 122 -17.00 -0.03 31.12
N VAL A 123 -17.26 -0.99 32.00
CA VAL A 123 -17.84 -2.29 31.63
C VAL A 123 -19.31 -2.20 31.21
N ASN A 124 -20.06 -1.24 31.78
CA ASN A 124 -21.48 -1.04 31.47
C ASN A 124 -21.71 0.04 30.40
N ALA A 125 -20.66 0.55 29.75
CA ALA A 125 -20.84 1.55 28.72
C ALA A 125 -21.53 0.97 27.48
N GLU A 126 -22.40 1.76 26.85
CA GLU A 126 -23.04 1.37 25.59
C GLU A 126 -22.00 1.18 24.47
N THR A 127 -22.32 0.30 23.51
CA THR A 127 -21.49 0.05 22.33
C THR A 127 -21.15 1.37 21.62
N ASN A 128 -19.85 1.62 21.39
CA ASN A 128 -19.28 2.87 20.84
C ASN A 128 -19.29 4.11 21.75
N SER A 129 -19.81 4.01 22.97
CA SER A 129 -19.84 5.10 23.96
C SER A 129 -18.92 4.83 25.17
N TYR A 130 -18.02 3.84 25.06
CA TYR A 130 -17.09 3.50 26.14
C TYR A 130 -16.10 4.64 26.43
N PRO A 131 -15.80 4.88 27.72
CA PRO A 131 -14.91 5.94 28.11
C PRO A 131 -13.45 5.58 27.73
N ARG A 132 -12.75 6.51 27.07
CA ARG A 132 -11.39 6.28 26.54
C ARG A 132 -10.34 6.45 27.64
N LEU A 133 -9.69 5.37 28.05
CA LEU A 133 -8.69 5.38 29.14
C LEU A 133 -7.35 6.04 28.79
N GLY A 134 -7.00 6.09 27.49
CA GLY A 134 -5.73 6.66 27.02
C GLY A 134 -5.79 8.15 26.68
N ARG A 135 -4.72 8.63 26.03
CA ARG A 135 -4.70 9.98 25.40
C ARG A 135 -5.82 10.10 24.38
N ASP A 136 -6.34 11.31 24.23
CA ASP A 136 -7.35 11.58 23.23
C ASP A 136 -6.79 11.38 21.82
N LEU A 137 -7.56 10.70 20.99
CA LEU A 137 -7.14 10.30 19.65
C LEU A 137 -6.95 11.52 18.76
N VAL A 138 -5.77 11.63 18.14
CA VAL A 138 -5.45 12.72 17.21
C VAL A 138 -5.33 12.10 15.83
N TYR A 139 -6.33 12.38 14.99
CA TYR A 139 -6.36 11.89 13.61
C TYR A 139 -6.04 13.01 12.63
N LYS A 140 -5.33 12.65 11.56
CA LYS A 140 -5.26 13.45 10.34
C LYS A 140 -5.71 12.61 9.17
N GLU A 141 -6.82 13.02 8.56
CA GLU A 141 -7.35 12.40 7.36
C GLU A 141 -6.93 13.21 6.12
N SER A 142 -6.63 12.52 5.03
CA SER A 142 -6.32 13.14 3.75
C SER A 142 -6.90 12.30 2.62
N SER A 143 -7.62 12.96 1.73
CA SER A 143 -8.15 12.41 0.50
C SER A 143 -7.47 13.10 -0.68
N LYS A 144 -6.86 12.33 -1.57
CA LYS A 144 -6.15 12.87 -2.74
C LYS A 144 -6.54 12.11 -4.00
N SER A 145 -7.08 12.83 -4.97
CA SER A 145 -7.32 12.29 -6.30
C SER A 145 -6.03 12.18 -7.09
N PHE A 146 -5.87 11.08 -7.82
CA PHE A 146 -4.73 10.87 -8.70
C PHE A 146 -5.18 10.20 -10.00
N LYS A 147 -4.29 10.22 -11.00
CA LYS A 147 -4.50 9.55 -12.28
C LYS A 147 -3.49 8.42 -12.40
N ALA A 148 -3.94 7.24 -12.76
CA ALA A 148 -3.08 6.12 -13.12
C ALA A 148 -3.04 5.94 -14.63
N THR A 149 -2.09 5.17 -15.12
CA THR A 149 -2.00 4.80 -16.53
C THR A 149 -2.04 3.28 -16.65
N ILE A 150 -2.78 2.79 -17.65
CA ILE A 150 -2.92 1.37 -17.93
C ILE A 150 -2.71 1.12 -19.42
N ALA A 151 -1.92 0.12 -19.76
CA ALA A 151 -1.69 -0.32 -21.13
C ALA A 151 -2.45 -1.62 -21.36
N MET A 152 -3.34 -1.60 -22.34
CA MET A 152 -4.22 -2.71 -22.68
C MET A 152 -3.77 -3.32 -24.00
N SER A 153 -3.49 -4.62 -24.01
CA SER A 153 -3.09 -5.36 -25.22
C SER A 153 -4.14 -6.40 -25.58
N SER A 154 -4.53 -6.45 -26.85
CA SER A 154 -5.41 -7.49 -27.39
C SER A 154 -4.67 -8.78 -27.72
N ASP A 155 -3.34 -8.70 -27.87
CA ASP A 155 -2.50 -9.81 -28.31
C ASP A 155 -1.90 -10.61 -27.14
N PHE A 156 -2.23 -10.23 -25.91
CA PHE A 156 -1.77 -10.94 -24.74
C PHE A 156 -2.43 -12.32 -24.64
N PRO A 157 -1.66 -13.41 -24.40
CA PRO A 157 -2.18 -14.77 -24.46
C PRO A 157 -3.12 -15.15 -23.31
N LEU A 158 -3.15 -14.40 -22.20
CA LEU A 158 -4.17 -14.56 -21.17
C LEU A 158 -5.35 -13.63 -21.42
N SER A 159 -6.55 -14.17 -21.28
CA SER A 159 -7.75 -13.36 -21.19
C SER A 159 -7.98 -12.87 -19.75
N VAL A 160 -8.75 -11.80 -19.65
CA VAL A 160 -9.22 -11.28 -18.36
C VAL A 160 -10.04 -12.32 -17.59
N GLU A 161 -10.83 -13.13 -18.29
CA GLU A 161 -11.62 -14.21 -17.69
C GLU A 161 -10.75 -15.29 -17.06
N MET A 162 -9.67 -15.71 -17.74
CA MET A 162 -8.71 -16.68 -17.19
C MET A 162 -8.04 -16.17 -15.92
N LEU A 163 -7.66 -14.89 -15.87
CA LEU A 163 -7.11 -14.26 -14.67
C LEU A 163 -8.10 -14.29 -13.50
N LEU A 164 -9.37 -14.01 -13.75
CA LEU A 164 -10.41 -14.08 -12.72
C LEU A 164 -10.56 -15.50 -12.17
N ASN A 165 -10.55 -16.52 -13.03
CA ASN A 165 -10.62 -17.91 -12.59
C ASN A 165 -9.42 -18.31 -11.70
N VAL A 166 -8.21 -17.84 -12.01
CA VAL A 166 -7.03 -18.09 -11.15
C VAL A 166 -7.20 -17.39 -9.81
N LEU A 167 -7.59 -16.11 -9.81
CA LEU A 167 -7.78 -15.30 -8.60
C LEU A 167 -8.86 -15.87 -7.67
N GLU A 168 -9.91 -16.49 -8.23
CA GLU A 168 -10.97 -17.16 -7.46
C GLU A 168 -10.44 -18.30 -6.59
N VAL A 169 -9.41 -19.01 -7.06
CA VAL A 169 -8.78 -20.12 -6.31
C VAL A 169 -7.84 -19.63 -5.22
N ILE A 170 -7.13 -18.52 -5.44
CA ILE A 170 -6.04 -18.05 -4.55
C ILE A 170 -6.46 -16.96 -3.55
N ALA A 171 -7.54 -16.22 -3.79
CA ALA A 171 -7.95 -15.11 -2.94
C ALA A 171 -9.08 -15.50 -1.96
N PRO A 172 -9.02 -15.08 -0.68
CA PRO A 172 -10.16 -15.20 0.22
C PRO A 172 -11.40 -14.50 -0.38
N PHE A 173 -12.55 -15.17 -0.38
CA PHE A 173 -13.78 -14.77 -1.09
C PHE A 173 -14.20 -13.29 -0.89
N LYS A 174 -13.90 -12.67 0.26
CA LYS A 174 -14.38 -11.32 0.62
C LYS A 174 -13.73 -10.17 -0.18
N HIS A 175 -12.51 -10.33 -0.69
CA HIS A 175 -11.83 -9.29 -1.49
C HIS A 175 -12.01 -9.50 -3.00
N PHE A 176 -12.43 -10.70 -3.41
CA PHE A 176 -12.48 -11.11 -4.80
C PHE A 176 -13.65 -10.47 -5.58
N SER A 177 -14.81 -10.28 -4.95
CA SER A 177 -15.98 -9.68 -5.62
C SER A 177 -15.70 -8.27 -6.15
N LYS A 178 -15.10 -7.40 -5.33
CA LYS A 178 -14.75 -6.02 -5.73
C LYS A 178 -13.70 -6.00 -6.85
N LEU A 179 -12.72 -6.91 -6.80
CA LEU A 179 -11.68 -7.02 -7.83
C LEU A 179 -12.29 -7.51 -9.15
N ARG A 180 -13.16 -8.52 -9.09
CA ARG A 180 -13.91 -9.02 -10.24
C ARG A 180 -14.77 -7.93 -10.86
N ASP A 181 -15.55 -7.22 -10.06
CA ASP A 181 -16.41 -6.13 -10.56
C ASP A 181 -15.57 -5.03 -11.23
N PHE A 182 -14.44 -4.67 -10.64
CA PHE A 182 -13.49 -3.71 -11.22
C PHE A 182 -12.96 -4.21 -12.57
N ILE A 183 -12.46 -5.44 -12.62
CA ILE A 183 -11.85 -6.02 -13.81
C ILE A 183 -12.89 -6.18 -14.93
N THR A 184 -14.07 -6.71 -14.62
CA THR A 184 -15.10 -7.03 -15.62
C THR A 184 -15.84 -5.80 -16.15
N PHE A 185 -16.24 -4.86 -15.29
CA PHE A 185 -17.13 -3.76 -15.69
C PHE A 185 -16.43 -2.46 -16.02
N LYS A 186 -15.13 -2.33 -15.69
CA LYS A 186 -14.44 -1.05 -15.78
C LYS A 186 -13.23 -1.08 -16.70
N LEU A 187 -12.58 -2.23 -16.90
CA LEU A 187 -11.43 -2.27 -17.79
C LEU A 187 -11.83 -2.06 -19.26
N PRO A 188 -11.00 -1.36 -20.05
CA PRO A 188 -11.14 -1.33 -21.50
C PRO A 188 -10.92 -2.72 -22.13
N ASN A 189 -11.16 -2.83 -23.44
CA ASN A 189 -10.92 -4.08 -24.17
C ASN A 189 -9.43 -4.47 -24.14
N GLY A 190 -9.17 -5.78 -24.07
CA GLY A 190 -7.82 -6.36 -24.00
C GLY A 190 -7.42 -6.76 -22.57
N PHE A 191 -6.14 -7.10 -22.39
CA PHE A 191 -5.55 -7.49 -21.11
C PHE A 191 -4.61 -6.39 -20.58
N PRO A 192 -4.62 -6.09 -19.26
CA PRO A 192 -3.80 -5.04 -18.68
C PRO A 192 -2.34 -5.48 -18.50
N VAL A 193 -1.54 -5.38 -19.55
CA VAL A 193 -0.12 -5.79 -19.56
C VAL A 193 0.80 -4.83 -18.80
N LYS A 194 0.35 -3.61 -18.52
CA LYS A 194 1.09 -2.63 -17.70
C LYS A 194 0.15 -1.73 -16.90
N VAL A 195 0.48 -1.48 -15.63
CA VAL A 195 -0.22 -0.53 -14.75
C VAL A 195 0.80 0.36 -14.05
N GLU A 196 0.58 1.68 -14.11
CA GLU A 196 1.41 2.70 -13.45
C GLU A 196 0.53 3.54 -12.51
N ILE A 197 0.79 3.43 -11.20
CA ILE A 197 0.01 4.08 -10.14
C ILE A 197 0.93 5.04 -9.39
N PRO A 198 0.66 6.36 -9.37
CA PRO A 198 1.40 7.27 -8.52
C PRO A 198 1.01 7.04 -7.05
N ILE A 199 1.98 6.64 -6.22
CA ILE A 199 1.75 6.33 -4.80
C ILE A 199 2.06 7.55 -3.92
N LEU A 200 3.16 8.25 -4.24
CA LEU A 200 3.59 9.49 -3.59
C LEU A 200 4.04 10.48 -4.67
N PRO A 201 4.19 11.79 -4.35
CA PRO A 201 4.94 12.68 -5.23
C PRO A 201 6.27 12.02 -5.59
N THR A 202 6.65 12.10 -6.86
CA THR A 202 7.89 11.54 -7.44
C THR A 202 8.03 10.01 -7.42
N VAL A 203 7.09 9.25 -6.83
CA VAL A 203 7.14 7.78 -6.79
C VAL A 203 5.92 7.15 -7.46
N THR A 204 6.21 6.37 -8.50
CA THR A 204 5.21 5.61 -9.26
C THR A 204 5.47 4.12 -9.09
N ALA A 205 4.47 3.38 -8.61
CA ALA A 205 4.47 1.93 -8.66
C ALA A 205 4.17 1.49 -10.09
N LYS A 206 5.04 0.66 -10.67
CA LYS A 206 4.91 0.15 -12.02
C LYS A 206 4.86 -1.37 -11.98
N ILE A 207 3.75 -1.92 -12.46
CA ILE A 207 3.53 -3.36 -12.63
C ILE A 207 3.50 -3.63 -14.12
N THR A 208 4.25 -4.62 -14.59
CA THR A 208 4.38 -4.91 -16.02
C THR A 208 4.54 -6.41 -16.24
N PHE A 209 3.77 -6.96 -17.17
CA PHE A 209 3.98 -8.31 -17.69
C PHE A 209 5.13 -8.26 -18.69
N GLN A 210 6.25 -8.89 -18.33
CA GLN A 210 7.46 -8.87 -19.16
C GLN A 210 7.49 -10.03 -20.14
N GLN A 211 7.48 -11.27 -19.61
CA GLN A 211 7.50 -12.49 -20.40
C GLN A 211 6.48 -13.45 -19.79
N PHE A 212 5.49 -13.82 -20.59
CA PHE A 212 4.47 -14.77 -20.20
C PHE A 212 4.53 -16.01 -21.08
N GLU A 213 4.55 -17.18 -20.46
CA GLU A 213 4.60 -18.47 -21.16
C GLU A 213 3.67 -19.48 -20.48
N PHE A 214 2.89 -20.20 -21.28
CA PHE A 214 2.19 -21.39 -20.81
C PHE A 214 3.18 -22.56 -20.75
N ARG A 215 3.45 -23.04 -19.53
CA ARG A 215 4.36 -24.16 -19.28
C ARG A 215 3.62 -25.30 -18.61
N ASN A 216 3.55 -26.45 -19.28
CA ASN A 216 2.94 -27.67 -18.76
C ASN A 216 3.97 -28.60 -18.10
N ASN A 217 5.24 -28.21 -18.09
CA ASN A 217 6.39 -29.02 -17.67
C ASN A 217 7.11 -28.45 -16.44
N ILE A 218 6.38 -27.73 -15.57
CA ILE A 218 6.94 -27.24 -14.31
C ILE A 218 7.03 -28.42 -13.33
N SER A 219 8.23 -28.66 -12.77
CA SER A 219 8.42 -29.75 -11.80
C SER A 219 7.53 -29.56 -10.58
N LYS A 220 6.88 -30.65 -10.14
CA LYS A 220 6.08 -30.66 -8.91
C LYS A 220 6.92 -30.35 -7.67
N ASP A 221 8.22 -30.62 -7.72
CA ASP A 221 9.14 -30.36 -6.61
C ASP A 221 9.28 -28.87 -6.29
N LEU A 222 9.01 -27.97 -7.26
CA LEU A 222 9.01 -26.52 -7.04
C LEU A 222 7.85 -26.05 -6.13
N PHE A 223 6.82 -26.89 -5.99
CA PHE A 223 5.66 -26.63 -5.14
C PHE A 223 5.68 -27.47 -3.87
N ALA A 224 6.71 -28.28 -3.67
CA ALA A 224 6.90 -29.04 -2.44
C ALA A 224 7.61 -28.19 -1.38
N LYS A 225 7.23 -28.38 -0.12
CA LYS A 225 7.98 -27.84 1.02
C LYS A 225 9.44 -28.37 0.96
N PRO A 226 10.46 -27.49 0.93
CA PRO A 226 11.85 -27.93 0.96
C PRO A 226 12.11 -28.85 2.15
N LYS A 227 12.93 -29.89 1.97
CA LYS A 227 13.14 -30.92 3.01
C LYS A 227 13.81 -30.38 4.28
N ASP A 228 14.57 -29.31 4.11
CA ASP A 228 15.28 -28.54 5.13
C ASP A 228 14.42 -27.43 5.74
N TYR A 229 13.22 -27.17 5.19
CA TYR A 229 12.32 -26.18 5.78
C TYR A 229 11.72 -26.72 7.08
N THR A 230 12.18 -26.14 8.19
CA THR A 230 11.62 -26.33 9.52
C THR A 230 10.63 -25.21 9.77
N GLU A 231 9.38 -25.60 10.03
CA GLU A 231 8.34 -24.64 10.40
C GLU A 231 8.58 -24.19 11.84
N ASP A 232 8.70 -22.89 12.05
CA ASP A 232 8.83 -22.30 13.37
C ASP A 232 7.43 -21.92 13.89
N PRO A 233 6.85 -22.70 14.81
CA PRO A 233 5.50 -22.46 15.33
C PRO A 233 5.38 -21.15 16.10
N THR A 234 6.49 -20.48 16.43
CA THR A 234 6.50 -19.20 17.15
C THR A 234 6.59 -17.98 16.24
N ARG A 235 6.83 -18.18 14.93
CA ARG A 235 7.11 -17.08 14.00
C ARG A 235 5.86 -16.37 13.47
N PHE A 236 4.71 -17.06 13.47
CA PHE A 236 3.42 -16.52 13.04
C PHE A 236 2.28 -17.06 13.93
N PRO A 237 2.24 -16.75 15.23
CA PRO A 237 1.24 -17.30 16.15
C PRO A 237 -0.20 -16.86 15.86
N ASP A 238 -0.38 -15.81 15.06
CA ASP A 238 -1.67 -15.18 14.77
C ASP A 238 -2.18 -15.39 13.33
N LEU A 239 -1.57 -16.32 12.57
CA LEU A 239 -2.02 -16.73 11.23
C LEU A 239 -2.81 -18.04 11.26
#